data_AF-A0A4Q4D2G2-F1
#
_entry.id   AF-A0A4Q4D2G2-F1
#
_cell.length_a   1.000
_cell.length_b   1.000
_cell.length_c   1.000
_cell.angle_alpha   90.00
_cell.angle_beta   90.00
_cell.angle_gamma   90.00
#
_symmetry.space_group_name_H-M   'P 1'
#
loop_
_entity.id
_entity.type
_entity.pdbx_description
1 polymer ?
#
loop_
_entity_poly.entity_id
_entity_poly.type
_entity_poly.pdbx_seq_one_letter_code
_entity_poly.pdbx_strand_id
1 'polypeptide(L)'
;FGVQVNTWGVTELAAAVDAAETVEVDQLVAEYADLYDVAPELLPGGDRHDALRDGAAIEAGLRRFLEDGGFGAFTTNFEDLGTLRQLPGLAVQRLMAEGYGFGAEGDWKTAILVRHANVMGAGLPGGASLMEDYTYDLTPGNERILGAHMLEVAPSLTSTRPRLEVHPLGIGGKDDPVRLVFTADPGPALVVALSDMRDRFRMVANVVDTVEAPDLPRLPVGRAVWRPQPDFATSTTCWLTAGAAHHTVMTTAVGIEVFRDFAEMSGTELLVIDQSTDVRGFADQVRWNQAYYRLARGL
;
A
#
# COMPACT_ATOMS: atom_id res chain seq x y z
N PHE A 1 -16.08 12.37 3.98
CA PHE A 1 -15.11 11.44 4.61
C PHE A 1 -15.05 11.57 6.13
N GLY A 2 -14.95 12.77 6.72
CA GLY A 2 -14.93 12.91 8.19
C GLY A 2 -13.61 12.48 8.86
N VAL A 3 -12.57 12.24 8.07
CA VAL A 3 -11.23 11.88 8.54
C VAL A 3 -10.50 13.11 9.07
N GLN A 4 -9.77 12.95 10.18
CA GLN A 4 -8.82 13.92 10.69
C GLN A 4 -7.41 13.53 10.29
N VAL A 5 -6.69 14.45 9.66
CA VAL A 5 -5.30 14.25 9.24
C VAL A 5 -4.45 15.32 9.94
N ASN A 6 -3.58 14.86 10.83
CA ASN A 6 -2.65 15.70 11.58
C ASN A 6 -1.25 15.07 11.50
N THR A 7 -0.22 15.87 11.71
CA THR A 7 1.17 15.44 11.61
C THR A 7 1.87 15.59 12.97
N TRP A 8 2.56 14.54 13.38
CA TRP A 8 3.47 14.53 14.51
C TRP A 8 4.90 14.53 14.01
N GLY A 9 5.81 15.15 14.76
CA GLY A 9 7.22 15.20 14.37
C GLY A 9 7.83 13.80 14.43
N VAL A 10 8.69 13.44 13.47
CA VAL A 10 9.35 12.11 13.44
C VAL A 10 10.16 11.82 14.71
N THR A 11 10.59 12.86 15.42
CA THR A 11 11.29 12.73 16.71
C THR A 11 10.44 12.11 17.80
N GLU A 12 9.11 12.28 17.76
CA GLU A 12 8.19 11.64 18.72
C GLU A 12 8.12 10.14 18.47
N LEU A 13 8.04 9.71 17.20
CA LEU A 13 8.16 8.31 16.82
C LEU A 13 9.53 7.76 17.22
N ALA A 14 10.62 8.48 16.93
CA ALA A 14 11.96 8.03 17.29
C ALA A 14 12.11 7.83 18.81
N ALA A 15 11.56 8.73 19.63
CA ALA A 15 11.53 8.55 21.08
C ALA A 15 10.70 7.32 21.50
N ALA A 16 9.58 7.05 20.82
CA ALA A 16 8.79 5.84 21.07
C ALA A 16 9.55 4.56 20.70
N VAL A 17 10.35 4.58 19.62
CA VAL A 17 11.22 3.48 19.21
C VAL A 17 12.37 3.26 20.19
N ASP A 18 13.04 4.33 20.63
CA ASP A 18 14.11 4.27 21.64
C ASP A 18 13.61 3.75 22.98
N ALA A 19 12.31 3.94 23.27
CA ALA A 19 11.64 3.44 24.48
C ALA A 19 11.05 2.03 24.31
N ALA A 20 11.26 1.33 23.19
CA ALA A 20 10.82 -0.05 23.04
C ALA A 20 11.54 -0.96 24.04
N GLU A 21 10.78 -1.79 24.77
CA GLU A 21 11.38 -2.67 25.78
C GLU A 21 12.10 -3.84 25.11
N THR A 22 13.25 -4.25 25.66
CA THR A 22 14.01 -5.38 25.11
C THR A 22 13.18 -6.66 25.02
N VAL A 23 12.30 -6.91 26.01
CA VAL A 23 11.42 -8.08 26.03
C VAL A 23 10.39 -8.06 24.89
N GLU A 24 9.84 -6.89 24.57
CA GLU A 24 8.88 -6.70 23.47
C GLU A 24 9.57 -6.93 22.11
N VAL A 25 10.78 -6.38 21.95
CA VAL A 25 11.61 -6.61 20.76
C VAL A 25 11.95 -8.10 20.59
N ASP A 26 12.33 -8.79 21.68
CA ASP A 26 12.64 -10.22 21.65
C ASP A 26 11.42 -11.06 21.26
N GLN A 27 10.23 -10.70 21.74
CA GLN A 27 8.98 -11.36 21.39
C GLN A 27 8.64 -11.19 19.91
N LEU A 28 8.73 -9.97 19.38
CA LEU A 28 8.50 -9.69 17.96
C LEU A 28 9.48 -10.47 17.08
N VAL A 29 10.76 -10.52 17.45
CA VAL A 29 11.79 -11.27 16.72
C VAL A 29 11.47 -12.78 16.71
N ALA A 30 11.03 -13.34 17.84
CA ALA A 30 10.61 -14.74 17.90
C ALA A 30 9.38 -14.99 17.01
N GLU A 31 8.40 -14.09 17.05
CA GLU A 31 7.21 -14.15 16.20
C GLU A 31 7.57 -14.09 14.70
N TYR A 32 8.53 -13.25 14.33
CA TYR A 32 9.02 -13.20 12.94
C TYR A 32 9.62 -14.53 12.49
N ALA A 33 10.36 -15.22 13.37
CA ALA A 33 10.92 -16.53 13.06
C ALA A 33 9.84 -17.62 12.90
N ASP A 34 8.71 -17.48 13.60
CA ASP A 34 7.57 -18.39 13.47
C ASP A 34 6.76 -18.13 12.20
N LEU A 35 6.59 -16.86 11.82
CA LEU A 35 5.74 -16.45 10.69
C LEU A 35 6.45 -16.40 9.34
N TYR A 36 7.76 -16.14 9.29
CA TYR A 36 8.49 -15.81 8.06
C TYR A 36 9.71 -16.69 7.84
N ASP A 37 10.13 -16.81 6.59
CA ASP A 37 11.41 -17.43 6.25
C ASP A 37 12.51 -16.37 6.44
N VAL A 38 13.07 -16.30 7.66
CA VAL A 38 14.05 -15.29 8.04
C VAL A 38 15.43 -15.61 7.46
N ALA A 39 16.05 -14.63 6.80
CA ALA A 39 17.41 -14.78 6.26
C ALA A 39 18.41 -15.16 7.38
N PRO A 40 19.36 -16.09 7.14
CA PRO A 40 20.28 -16.56 8.17
C PRO A 40 21.07 -15.46 8.87
N GLU A 41 21.48 -14.42 8.14
CA GLU A 41 22.20 -13.27 8.72
C GLU A 41 21.36 -12.42 9.68
N LEU A 42 20.02 -12.55 9.64
CA LEU A 42 19.09 -11.85 10.53
C LEU A 42 18.69 -12.68 11.77
N LEU A 43 18.98 -13.98 11.80
CA LEU A 43 18.70 -14.83 12.96
C LEU A 43 19.60 -14.48 14.15
N PRO A 44 19.24 -14.86 15.39
CA PRO A 44 20.09 -14.64 16.56
C PRO A 44 21.52 -15.17 16.36
N GLY A 45 22.51 -14.29 16.55
CA GLY A 45 23.92 -14.59 16.31
C GLY A 45 24.41 -14.36 14.88
N GLY A 46 23.54 -13.97 13.94
CA GLY A 46 23.91 -13.53 12.60
C GLY A 46 24.46 -12.10 12.59
N ASP A 47 25.34 -11.80 11.63
CA ASP A 47 26.05 -10.51 11.54
C ASP A 47 25.14 -9.30 11.27
N ARG A 48 23.89 -9.54 10.86
CA ARG A 48 22.89 -8.51 10.57
C ARG A 48 21.70 -8.56 11.52
N HIS A 49 21.78 -9.34 12.60
CA HIS A 49 20.69 -9.49 13.58
C HIS A 49 20.25 -8.14 14.17
N ASP A 50 21.17 -7.21 14.39
CA ASP A 50 20.86 -5.88 14.91
C ASP A 50 19.91 -5.07 14.00
N ALA A 51 19.94 -5.29 12.69
CA ALA A 51 19.00 -4.65 11.75
C ALA A 51 17.57 -5.18 11.93
N LEU A 52 17.43 -6.49 12.23
CA LEU A 52 16.14 -7.09 12.55
C LEU A 52 15.60 -6.58 13.88
N ARG A 53 16.46 -6.50 14.91
CA ARG A 53 16.09 -5.97 16.22
C ARG A 53 15.65 -4.52 16.14
N ASP A 54 16.33 -3.72 15.33
CA ASP A 54 15.94 -2.34 15.06
C ASP A 54 14.59 -2.26 14.34
N GLY A 55 14.34 -3.14 13.36
CA GLY A 55 13.05 -3.22 12.67
C GLY A 55 11.89 -3.59 13.59
N ALA A 56 12.14 -4.51 14.54
CA ALA A 56 11.21 -4.87 15.60
C ALA A 56 10.95 -3.70 16.57
N ALA A 57 11.98 -2.95 16.97
CA ALA A 57 11.83 -1.77 17.81
C ALA A 57 11.01 -0.67 17.12
N ILE A 58 11.21 -0.48 15.80
CA ILE A 58 10.38 0.41 14.98
C ILE A 58 8.92 -0.04 15.01
N GLU A 59 8.65 -1.33 14.83
CA GLU A 59 7.28 -1.85 14.91
C GLU A 59 6.64 -1.62 16.27
N ALA A 60 7.33 -1.97 17.36
CA ALA A 60 6.86 -1.75 18.72
C ALA A 60 6.53 -0.28 19.00
N GLY A 61 7.48 0.62 18.70
CA GLY A 61 7.30 2.06 18.90
C GLY A 61 6.16 2.63 18.07
N LEU A 62 6.07 2.24 16.80
CA LEU A 62 5.01 2.69 15.88
C LEU A 62 3.64 2.16 16.29
N ARG A 63 3.53 0.88 16.63
CA ARG A 63 2.30 0.25 17.13
C ARG A 63 1.77 0.96 18.37
N ARG A 64 2.61 1.13 19.38
CA ARG A 64 2.23 1.86 20.61
C ARG A 64 1.80 3.29 20.30
N PHE A 65 2.54 4.01 19.46
CA PHE A 65 2.18 5.38 19.07
C PHE A 65 0.80 5.45 18.39
N LEU A 66 0.49 4.49 17.52
CA LEU A 66 -0.80 4.40 16.85
C LEU A 66 -1.93 4.06 17.82
N GLU A 67 -1.71 3.11 18.73
CA GLU A 67 -2.70 2.66 19.72
C GLU A 67 -3.01 3.75 20.75
N ASP A 68 -1.97 4.37 21.34
CA ASP A 68 -2.12 5.45 22.34
C ASP A 68 -2.84 6.68 21.75
N GLY A 69 -2.58 6.96 20.47
CA GLY A 69 -3.23 8.05 19.73
C GLY A 69 -4.60 7.72 19.16
N GLY A 70 -5.03 6.45 19.18
CA GLY A 70 -6.25 5.99 18.54
C GLY A 70 -6.25 6.17 17.01
N PHE A 71 -5.09 6.07 16.37
CA PHE A 71 -4.93 6.29 14.94
C PHE A 71 -5.25 5.03 14.14
N GLY A 72 -6.06 5.15 13.08
CA GLY A 72 -6.39 4.02 12.19
C GLY A 72 -5.55 3.95 10.91
N ALA A 73 -4.75 4.98 10.63
CA ALA A 73 -3.91 5.07 9.45
C ALA A 73 -2.75 6.04 9.70
N PHE A 74 -1.65 5.88 8.97
CA PHE A 74 -0.48 6.73 9.08
C PHE A 74 0.26 6.85 7.75
N THR A 75 1.26 7.73 7.73
CA THR A 75 2.17 7.92 6.61
C THR A 75 3.59 8.07 7.11
N THR A 76 4.57 7.72 6.29
CA THR A 76 5.99 8.04 6.51
C THR A 76 6.49 8.94 5.38
N ASN A 77 7.66 9.56 5.55
CA ASN A 77 8.35 10.25 4.46
C ASN A 77 9.85 10.01 4.60
N PHE A 78 10.48 9.41 3.59
CA PHE A 78 11.92 9.12 3.62
C PHE A 78 12.79 10.38 3.68
N GLU A 79 12.25 11.56 3.36
CA GLU A 79 12.95 12.84 3.47
C GLU A 79 13.05 13.33 4.93
N ASP A 80 12.27 12.78 5.85
CA ASP A 80 12.34 13.09 7.28
C ASP A 80 12.27 11.82 8.15
N LEU A 81 13.44 11.27 8.46
CA LEU A 81 13.60 10.06 9.27
C LEU A 81 14.17 10.34 10.66
N GLY A 82 14.46 11.60 10.99
CA GLY A 82 15.03 11.99 12.28
C GLY A 82 16.21 11.09 12.70
N THR A 83 16.14 10.55 13.92
CA THR A 83 17.12 9.61 14.48
C THR A 83 16.81 8.13 14.22
N LEU A 84 15.73 7.80 13.49
CA LEU A 84 15.46 6.41 13.10
C LEU A 84 16.66 5.86 12.31
N ARG A 85 17.04 4.62 12.60
CA ARG A 85 18.20 3.97 11.98
C ARG A 85 17.92 3.47 10.58
N GLN A 86 16.70 3.00 10.32
CA GLN A 86 16.22 2.57 9.01
C GLN A 86 14.83 3.16 8.70
N LEU A 87 14.49 3.24 7.40
CA LEU A 87 13.14 3.55 6.95
C LEU A 87 12.18 2.43 7.41
N PRO A 88 11.00 2.74 8.01
CA PRO A 88 10.05 1.70 8.42
C PRO A 88 9.55 0.86 7.24
N GLY A 89 10.07 -0.37 7.11
CA GLY A 89 9.66 -1.36 6.10
C GLY A 89 8.80 -2.46 6.71
N LEU A 90 9.45 -3.46 7.32
CA LEU A 90 8.78 -4.60 7.99
C LEU A 90 7.61 -4.17 8.90
N ALA A 91 7.85 -3.20 9.77
CA ALA A 91 6.84 -2.67 10.69
C ALA A 91 5.56 -2.21 9.95
N VAL A 92 5.73 -1.49 8.84
CA VAL A 92 4.61 -0.97 8.04
C VAL A 92 3.87 -2.11 7.34
N GLN A 93 4.60 -3.06 6.78
CA GLN A 93 4.01 -4.23 6.13
C GLN A 93 3.12 -5.02 7.10
N ARG A 94 3.61 -5.23 8.32
CA ARG A 94 2.86 -5.95 9.38
C ARG A 94 1.64 -5.17 9.88
N LEU A 95 1.80 -3.88 10.18
CA LEU A 95 0.67 -3.05 10.61
C LEU A 95 -0.42 -2.95 9.53
N MET A 96 -0.04 -2.85 8.25
CA MET A 96 -1.04 -2.91 7.17
C MET A 96 -1.79 -4.25 7.13
N ALA A 97 -1.10 -5.38 7.35
CA ALA A 97 -1.73 -6.70 7.39
C ALA A 97 -2.71 -6.85 8.57
N GLU A 98 -2.55 -6.06 9.63
CA GLU A 98 -3.46 -5.97 10.77
C GLU A 98 -4.58 -4.94 10.56
N GLY A 99 -4.62 -4.30 9.39
CA GLY A 99 -5.70 -3.43 8.96
C GLY A 99 -5.45 -1.94 9.14
N TYR A 100 -4.25 -1.52 9.57
CA TYR A 100 -3.89 -0.10 9.55
C TYR A 100 -3.82 0.41 8.10
N GLY A 101 -4.27 1.65 7.90
CA GLY A 101 -4.02 2.35 6.64
C GLY A 101 -2.58 2.84 6.56
N PHE A 102 -1.95 2.70 5.41
CA PHE A 102 -0.65 3.29 5.15
C PHE A 102 -0.57 3.94 3.78
N GLY A 103 0.11 5.08 3.72
CA GLY A 103 0.46 5.75 2.48
C GLY A 103 1.89 6.26 2.60
N ALA A 104 2.68 6.01 1.56
CA ALA A 104 4.08 6.41 1.54
C ALA A 104 4.25 7.89 1.18
N GLU A 105 5.43 8.45 1.46
CA GLU A 105 5.82 9.84 1.15
C GLU A 105 4.82 10.93 1.60
N GLY A 106 4.17 10.71 2.74
CA GLY A 106 3.16 11.62 3.29
C GLY A 106 1.79 11.54 2.61
N ASP A 107 1.52 10.52 1.79
CA ASP A 107 0.26 10.37 1.07
C ASP A 107 -0.89 9.85 1.95
N TRP A 108 -1.44 10.78 2.73
CA TRP A 108 -2.58 10.53 3.60
C TRP A 108 -3.85 10.09 2.86
N LYS A 109 -4.00 10.41 1.57
CA LYS A 109 -5.18 10.01 0.79
C LYS A 109 -5.18 8.51 0.54
N THR A 110 -4.03 7.97 0.16
CA THR A 110 -3.86 6.52 -0.03
C THR A 110 -3.89 5.79 1.30
N ALA A 111 -3.31 6.36 2.37
CA ALA A 111 -3.44 5.79 3.71
C ALA A 111 -4.89 5.57 4.13
N ILE A 112 -5.76 6.54 3.88
CA ILE A 112 -7.20 6.44 4.13
C ILE A 112 -7.84 5.36 3.26
N LEU A 113 -7.50 5.30 1.96
CA LEU A 113 -8.04 4.28 1.06
C LEU A 113 -7.65 2.86 1.49
N VAL A 114 -6.39 2.63 1.89
CA VAL A 114 -5.94 1.34 2.42
C VAL A 114 -6.72 0.96 3.67
N ARG A 115 -6.92 1.90 4.60
CA ARG A 115 -7.76 1.67 5.78
C ARG A 115 -9.20 1.35 5.41
N HIS A 116 -9.80 2.09 4.48
CA HIS A 116 -11.17 1.85 4.03
C HIS A 116 -11.32 0.48 3.38
N ALA A 117 -10.41 0.08 2.49
CA ALA A 117 -10.44 -1.24 1.86
C ALA A 117 -10.33 -2.37 2.90
N ASN A 118 -9.42 -2.25 3.88
CA ASN A 118 -9.31 -3.21 4.97
C ASN A 118 -10.59 -3.31 5.81
N VAL A 119 -11.23 -2.18 6.14
CA VAL A 119 -12.50 -2.17 6.91
C VAL A 119 -13.65 -2.74 6.09
N MET A 120 -13.77 -2.37 4.81
CA MET A 120 -14.80 -2.88 3.90
C MET A 120 -14.66 -4.39 3.65
N GLY A 121 -13.42 -4.91 3.65
CA GLY A 121 -13.10 -6.33 3.48
C GLY A 121 -13.07 -7.15 4.77
N ALA A 122 -13.40 -6.58 5.93
CA ALA A 122 -13.27 -7.28 7.21
C ALA A 122 -14.07 -8.59 7.24
N GLY A 123 -13.37 -9.70 7.51
CA GLY A 123 -13.96 -11.05 7.56
C GLY A 123 -14.08 -11.75 6.20
N LEU A 124 -13.68 -11.10 5.10
CA LEU A 124 -13.55 -11.72 3.78
C LEU A 124 -12.13 -12.27 3.58
N PRO A 125 -11.93 -13.29 2.73
CA PRO A 125 -10.59 -13.73 2.35
C PRO A 125 -9.87 -12.66 1.52
N GLY A 126 -8.53 -12.66 1.53
CA GLY A 126 -7.71 -11.66 0.87
C GLY A 126 -7.36 -10.48 1.79
N GLY A 127 -6.94 -9.36 1.22
CA GLY A 127 -6.58 -8.18 1.99
C GLY A 127 -6.42 -6.92 1.15
N ALA A 128 -5.89 -5.87 1.77
CA ALA A 128 -5.54 -4.63 1.11
C ALA A 128 -4.12 -4.17 1.46
N SER A 129 -3.46 -3.51 0.50
CA SER A 129 -2.10 -2.99 0.62
C SER A 129 -1.99 -1.65 -0.10
N LEU A 130 -1.08 -0.79 0.35
CA LEU A 130 -0.47 0.20 -0.53
C LEU A 130 0.12 -0.51 -1.76
N MET A 131 -0.07 0.08 -2.93
CA MET A 131 0.51 -0.41 -4.17
C MET A 131 0.86 0.76 -5.09
N GLU A 132 1.97 0.64 -5.81
CA GLU A 132 2.40 1.60 -6.82
C GLU A 132 2.77 0.84 -8.10
N ASP A 133 2.26 1.30 -9.25
CA ASP A 133 2.66 0.83 -10.58
C ASP A 133 4.16 1.12 -10.80
N TYR A 134 5.00 0.10 -10.65
CA TYR A 134 6.45 0.27 -10.54
C TYR A 134 7.16 0.15 -11.90
N THR A 135 6.72 -0.78 -12.75
CA THR A 135 7.22 -0.93 -14.12
C THR A 135 6.29 -1.78 -14.99
N TYR A 136 6.52 -1.80 -16.30
CA TYR A 136 5.68 -2.47 -17.28
C TYR A 136 6.43 -3.54 -18.09
N ASP A 137 5.77 -4.66 -18.33
CA ASP A 137 6.10 -5.59 -19.41
C ASP A 137 5.17 -5.28 -20.60
N LEU A 138 5.74 -4.82 -21.70
CA LEU A 138 5.00 -4.43 -22.90
C LEU A 138 5.13 -5.47 -24.03
N THR A 139 5.34 -6.73 -23.67
CA THR A 139 5.32 -7.84 -24.62
C THR A 139 3.95 -7.88 -25.33
N PRO A 140 3.90 -7.76 -26.67
CA PRO A 140 2.62 -7.65 -27.39
C PRO A 140 1.64 -8.79 -27.09
N GLY A 141 0.43 -8.45 -26.66
CA GLY A 141 -0.63 -9.40 -26.28
C GLY A 141 -0.43 -10.06 -24.91
N ASN A 142 0.64 -9.69 -24.20
CA ASN A 142 0.98 -10.18 -22.88
C ASN A 142 1.40 -9.02 -21.96
N GLU A 143 0.84 -7.83 -22.18
CA GLU A 143 1.17 -6.64 -21.42
C GLU A 143 0.77 -6.82 -19.95
N ARG A 144 1.68 -6.47 -19.04
CA ARG A 144 1.52 -6.62 -17.58
C ARG A 144 2.12 -5.43 -16.86
N ILE A 145 1.62 -5.21 -15.66
CA ILE A 145 2.14 -4.21 -14.72
C ILE A 145 2.74 -4.94 -13.53
N LEU A 146 3.97 -4.59 -13.17
CA LEU A 146 4.55 -4.98 -11.89
C LEU A 146 4.37 -3.81 -10.94
N GLY A 147 3.63 -4.04 -9.86
CA GLY A 147 3.54 -3.09 -8.76
C GLY A 147 4.29 -3.56 -7.54
N ALA A 148 4.81 -2.58 -6.82
CA ALA A 148 5.56 -2.76 -5.58
C ALA A 148 5.52 -1.44 -4.81
N HIS A 149 6.39 -1.32 -3.82
CA HIS A 149 6.84 -0.04 -3.30
C HIS A 149 8.31 -0.21 -2.87
N MET A 150 8.93 0.85 -2.33
CA MET A 150 10.30 0.81 -1.82
C MET A 150 10.52 -0.32 -0.80
N LEU A 151 9.56 -0.51 0.11
CA LEU A 151 9.52 -1.59 1.12
C LEU A 151 8.09 -2.12 1.36
N GLU A 152 7.09 -1.22 1.31
CA GLU A 152 5.87 -1.28 2.09
C GLU A 152 4.69 -1.94 1.35
N VAL A 153 4.85 -3.22 0.97
CA VAL A 153 3.76 -4.04 0.45
C VAL A 153 3.30 -5.05 1.51
N ALA A 154 2.02 -5.06 1.85
CA ALA A 154 1.46 -5.85 2.93
C ALA A 154 1.38 -7.35 2.57
N PRO A 155 1.79 -8.27 3.46
CA PRO A 155 1.74 -9.72 3.22
C PRO A 155 0.32 -10.29 3.17
N SER A 156 -0.71 -9.48 3.45
CA SER A 156 -2.13 -9.84 3.31
C SER A 156 -2.54 -10.16 1.86
N LEU A 157 -1.67 -9.87 0.88
CA LEU A 157 -1.85 -10.22 -0.53
C LEU A 157 -1.32 -11.61 -0.92
N THR A 158 -0.69 -12.37 -0.03
CA THR A 158 -0.18 -13.71 -0.34
C THR A 158 -0.57 -14.76 0.70
N SER A 159 -0.78 -15.99 0.23
CA SER A 159 -0.90 -17.19 1.05
C SER A 159 0.44 -17.92 1.25
N THR A 160 1.47 -17.53 0.50
CA THR A 160 2.82 -18.09 0.64
C THR A 160 3.54 -17.46 1.83
N ARG A 161 4.38 -18.24 2.51
CA ARG A 161 5.19 -17.74 3.63
C ARG A 161 6.19 -16.68 3.12
N PRO A 162 6.09 -15.41 3.53
CA PRO A 162 7.03 -14.37 3.08
C PRO A 162 8.45 -14.63 3.60
N ARG A 163 9.45 -14.21 2.82
CA ARG A 163 10.84 -14.16 3.26
C ARG A 163 11.12 -12.84 3.97
N LEU A 164 11.79 -12.89 5.12
CA LEU A 164 12.24 -11.70 5.83
C LEU A 164 13.72 -11.46 5.52
N GLU A 165 13.99 -10.39 4.79
CA GLU A 165 15.30 -10.10 4.20
C GLU A 165 15.78 -8.70 4.58
N VAL A 166 17.08 -8.45 4.40
CA VAL A 166 17.70 -7.14 4.56
C VAL A 166 18.50 -6.80 3.31
N HIS A 167 18.32 -5.58 2.79
CA HIS A 167 18.97 -5.15 1.56
C HIS A 167 19.29 -3.66 1.61
N PRO A 168 20.31 -3.20 0.86
CA PRO A 168 20.61 -1.78 0.76
C PRO A 168 19.45 -0.96 0.21
N LEU A 169 19.23 0.21 0.82
CA LEU A 169 18.31 1.24 0.32
C LEU A 169 18.99 2.61 0.42
N GLY A 170 19.42 3.17 -0.71
CA GLY A 170 20.05 4.49 -0.73
C GLY A 170 19.09 5.65 -0.47
N ILE A 171 17.79 5.46 -0.75
CA ILE A 171 16.76 6.48 -0.55
C ILE A 171 16.53 6.66 0.96
N GLY A 172 16.57 7.91 1.43
CA GLY A 172 16.51 8.26 2.86
C GLY A 172 17.86 8.27 3.57
N GLY A 173 18.93 7.70 2.98
CA GLY A 173 20.31 7.80 3.51
C GLY A 173 20.51 7.16 4.89
N LYS A 174 19.80 6.06 5.15
CA LYS A 174 19.78 5.32 6.42
C LYS A 174 20.43 3.94 6.30
N ASP A 175 20.49 3.21 7.41
CA ASP A 175 20.94 1.83 7.42
C ASP A 175 20.02 0.95 6.55
N ASP A 176 20.57 -0.16 6.06
CA ASP A 176 19.85 -1.13 5.20
C ASP A 176 18.59 -1.68 5.90
N PRO A 177 17.39 -1.42 5.37
CA PRO A 177 16.16 -1.81 6.05
C PRO A 177 15.81 -3.29 5.90
N VAL A 178 15.16 -3.86 6.92
CA VAL A 178 14.51 -5.17 6.85
C VAL A 178 13.11 -5.07 6.22
N ARG A 179 12.75 -6.06 5.38
CA ARG A 179 11.45 -6.14 4.71
C ARG A 179 10.99 -7.56 4.47
N LEU A 180 9.68 -7.73 4.31
CA LEU A 180 9.08 -8.95 3.75
C LEU A 180 9.14 -8.92 2.22
N VAL A 181 9.58 -10.03 1.65
CA VAL A 181 9.70 -10.28 0.21
C VAL A 181 8.82 -11.48 -0.15
N PHE A 182 7.90 -11.27 -1.07
CA PHE A 182 6.92 -12.26 -1.53
C PHE A 182 6.32 -11.82 -2.87
N THR A 183 5.58 -12.71 -3.53
CA THR A 183 4.73 -12.37 -4.68
C THR A 183 3.27 -12.52 -4.26
N ALA A 184 2.44 -11.52 -4.55
CA ALA A 184 1.00 -11.60 -4.33
C ALA A 184 0.36 -12.77 -5.10
N ASP A 185 -0.69 -13.35 -4.55
CA ASP A 185 -1.36 -14.50 -5.16
C ASP A 185 -2.11 -14.10 -6.45
N PRO A 186 -2.11 -14.93 -7.50
CA PRO A 186 -2.93 -14.70 -8.68
C PRO A 186 -4.42 -14.71 -8.36
N GLY A 187 -5.18 -13.82 -8.99
CA GLY A 187 -6.62 -13.73 -8.83
C GLY A 187 -7.19 -12.34 -9.11
N PRO A 188 -8.53 -12.18 -9.02
CA PRO A 188 -9.17 -10.89 -9.21
C PRO A 188 -8.71 -9.89 -8.15
N ALA A 189 -8.47 -8.65 -8.58
CA ALA A 189 -8.12 -7.55 -7.69
C ALA A 189 -8.71 -6.23 -8.20
N LEU A 190 -8.62 -5.21 -7.36
CA LEU A 190 -8.98 -3.85 -7.70
C LEU A 190 -7.85 -2.92 -7.24
N VAL A 191 -7.42 -2.01 -8.12
CA VAL A 191 -6.56 -0.89 -7.74
C VAL A 191 -7.37 0.40 -7.73
N VAL A 192 -7.27 1.19 -6.66
CA VAL A 192 -8.04 2.43 -6.49
C VAL A 192 -7.13 3.57 -6.06
N ALA A 193 -7.22 4.70 -6.76
CA ALA A 193 -6.56 5.95 -6.40
C ALA A 193 -7.59 7.00 -5.94
N LEU A 194 -7.17 7.88 -5.03
CA LEU A 194 -7.95 9.04 -4.57
C LEU A 194 -7.20 10.33 -4.90
N SER A 195 -7.77 11.12 -5.81
CA SER A 195 -7.24 12.42 -6.22
C SER A 195 -8.08 13.56 -5.64
N ASP A 196 -7.39 14.61 -5.18
CA ASP A 196 -8.01 15.89 -4.83
C ASP A 196 -8.06 16.79 -6.09
N MET A 197 -9.27 17.05 -6.58
CA MET A 197 -9.54 17.89 -7.74
C MET A 197 -9.74 19.36 -7.35
N ARG A 198 -9.30 19.75 -6.14
CA ARG A 198 -9.45 21.02 -5.43
C ARG A 198 -10.84 21.27 -4.90
N ASP A 199 -11.83 21.29 -5.81
CA ASP A 199 -13.19 21.50 -5.37
C ASP A 199 -13.68 20.21 -4.68
N ARG A 200 -13.51 19.05 -5.32
CA ARG A 200 -14.00 17.73 -4.87
C ARG A 200 -12.91 16.67 -4.86
N PHE A 201 -13.23 15.51 -4.31
CA PHE A 201 -12.43 14.30 -4.49
C PHE A 201 -12.93 13.46 -5.68
N ARG A 202 -12.02 12.68 -6.25
CA ARG A 202 -12.27 11.68 -7.29
C ARG A 202 -11.60 10.38 -6.89
N MET A 203 -12.38 9.31 -6.83
CA MET A 203 -11.84 7.95 -6.86
C MET A 203 -11.78 7.47 -8.31
N VAL A 204 -10.69 6.79 -8.64
CA VAL A 204 -10.53 6.07 -9.91
C VAL A 204 -10.18 4.64 -9.57
N ALA A 205 -11.01 3.71 -10.04
CA ALA A 205 -10.84 2.29 -9.78
C ALA A 205 -10.61 1.54 -11.08
N ASN A 206 -9.56 0.72 -11.15
CA ASN A 206 -9.33 -0.18 -12.27
C ASN A 206 -9.46 -1.63 -11.80
N VAL A 207 -10.35 -2.37 -12.46
CA VAL A 207 -10.48 -3.82 -12.31
C VAL A 207 -9.27 -4.48 -12.96
N VAL A 208 -8.57 -5.33 -12.21
CA VAL A 208 -7.35 -5.98 -12.66
C VAL A 208 -7.35 -7.46 -12.27
N ASP A 209 -6.54 -8.24 -12.96
CA ASP A 209 -6.30 -9.64 -12.63
C ASP A 209 -4.83 -9.81 -12.26
N THR A 210 -4.53 -10.07 -10.99
CA THR A 210 -3.19 -10.46 -10.54
C THR A 210 -2.86 -11.81 -11.19
N VAL A 211 -1.68 -11.90 -11.80
CA VAL A 211 -1.22 -13.07 -12.54
C VAL A 211 0.08 -13.60 -11.93
N GLU A 212 0.44 -14.83 -12.28
CA GLU A 212 1.73 -15.40 -11.92
C GLU A 212 2.88 -14.50 -12.41
N ALA A 213 3.75 -14.13 -11.46
CA ALA A 213 4.96 -13.38 -11.76
C ALA A 213 6.03 -14.30 -12.38
N PRO A 214 6.91 -13.77 -13.25
CA PRO A 214 8.13 -14.47 -13.63
C PRO A 214 9.07 -14.64 -12.43
N ASP A 215 10.15 -15.41 -12.60
CA ASP A 215 11.21 -15.46 -11.60
C ASP A 215 11.92 -14.10 -11.49
N LEU A 216 11.98 -13.54 -10.28
CA LEU A 216 12.49 -12.21 -9.97
C LEU A 216 13.54 -12.26 -8.85
N PRO A 217 14.65 -13.01 -9.01
CA PRO A 217 15.57 -13.33 -7.91
C PRO A 217 16.38 -12.13 -7.40
N ARG A 218 16.40 -11.02 -8.15
CA ARG A 218 17.10 -9.78 -7.79
C ARG A 218 16.18 -8.66 -7.33
N LEU A 219 14.87 -8.90 -7.27
CA LEU A 219 13.90 -7.90 -6.83
C LEU A 219 13.66 -8.07 -5.31
N PRO A 220 14.15 -7.14 -4.48
CA PRO A 220 14.27 -7.40 -3.05
C PRO A 220 13.04 -6.93 -2.24
N VAL A 221 11.87 -6.85 -2.87
CA VAL A 221 10.62 -6.29 -2.30
C VAL A 221 9.42 -7.21 -2.53
N GLY A 222 8.41 -7.08 -1.69
CA GLY A 222 7.07 -7.59 -1.97
C GLY A 222 6.50 -6.95 -3.23
N ARG A 223 5.77 -7.74 -4.04
CA ARG A 223 5.26 -7.29 -5.34
C ARG A 223 3.96 -7.98 -5.74
N ALA A 224 3.24 -7.35 -6.66
CA ALA A 224 2.18 -7.96 -7.44
C ALA A 224 2.47 -7.78 -8.93
N VAL A 225 2.01 -8.72 -9.76
CA VAL A 225 2.03 -8.56 -11.22
C VAL A 225 0.60 -8.74 -11.70
N TRP A 226 0.07 -7.80 -12.47
CA TRP A 226 -1.33 -7.88 -12.93
C TRP A 226 -1.49 -7.51 -14.39
N ARG A 227 -2.66 -7.88 -14.94
CA ARG A 227 -3.18 -7.37 -16.20
C ARG A 227 -4.34 -6.43 -15.89
N PRO A 228 -4.29 -5.16 -16.34
CA PRO A 228 -5.42 -4.27 -16.20
C PRO A 228 -6.50 -4.56 -17.23
N GLN A 229 -7.77 -4.44 -16.85
CA GLN A 229 -8.88 -4.48 -17.79
C GLN A 229 -9.14 -3.10 -18.42
N PRO A 230 -9.64 -3.02 -19.67
CA PRO A 230 -9.85 -4.14 -20.60
C PRO A 230 -8.53 -4.62 -21.25
N ASP A 231 -7.55 -3.73 -21.33
CA ASP A 231 -6.20 -3.95 -21.81
C ASP A 231 -5.29 -2.83 -21.28
N PHE A 232 -3.97 -3.02 -21.38
CA PHE A 232 -2.98 -2.08 -20.88
C PHE A 232 -3.12 -0.67 -21.47
N ALA A 233 -3.32 -0.56 -22.79
CA ALA A 233 -3.32 0.73 -23.47
C ALA A 233 -4.58 1.54 -23.11
N THR A 234 -5.74 0.90 -23.12
CA THR A 234 -7.01 1.51 -22.75
C THR A 234 -7.02 1.91 -21.29
N SER A 235 -6.60 1.00 -20.38
CA SER A 235 -6.55 1.29 -18.94
C SER A 235 -5.65 2.47 -18.63
N THR A 236 -4.39 2.43 -19.09
CA THR A 236 -3.41 3.50 -18.82
C THR A 236 -3.90 4.84 -19.39
N THR A 237 -4.48 4.84 -20.60
CA THR A 237 -5.03 6.07 -21.20
C THR A 237 -6.16 6.64 -20.36
N CYS A 238 -7.09 5.81 -19.87
CA CYS A 238 -8.20 6.25 -19.04
C CYS A 238 -7.73 6.70 -17.65
N TRP A 239 -6.78 6.01 -17.04
CA TRP A 239 -6.17 6.35 -15.75
C TRP A 239 -5.53 7.75 -15.80
N LEU A 240 -4.73 8.00 -16.83
CA LEU A 240 -4.11 9.30 -17.11
C LEU A 240 -5.16 10.38 -17.41
N THR A 241 -6.20 10.05 -18.20
CA THR A 241 -7.30 10.97 -18.51
C THR A 241 -8.06 11.40 -17.26
N ALA A 242 -8.20 10.51 -16.29
CA ALA A 242 -8.88 10.80 -15.02
C ALA A 242 -8.05 11.67 -14.07
N GLY A 243 -6.72 11.75 -14.27
CA GLY A 243 -5.78 12.37 -13.33
C GLY A 243 -5.58 11.54 -12.06
N ALA A 244 -5.59 10.22 -12.20
CA ALA A 244 -5.39 9.30 -11.07
C ALA A 244 -3.92 9.28 -10.60
N ALA A 245 -3.73 9.01 -9.32
CA ALA A 245 -2.40 8.95 -8.69
C ALA A 245 -1.64 7.67 -9.10
N HIS A 246 -0.33 7.65 -8.82
CA HIS A 246 0.51 6.45 -8.90
C HIS A 246 0.37 5.58 -7.65
N HIS A 247 0.18 6.20 -6.49
CA HIS A 247 -0.21 5.49 -5.28
C HIS A 247 -1.67 5.04 -5.36
N THR A 248 -1.86 3.75 -5.10
CA THR A 248 -3.15 3.09 -5.05
C THR A 248 -3.29 2.27 -3.78
N VAL A 249 -4.52 1.98 -3.40
CA VAL A 249 -4.79 0.75 -2.67
C VAL A 249 -5.00 -0.37 -3.67
N MET A 250 -4.30 -1.48 -3.52
CA MET A 250 -4.68 -2.77 -4.10
C MET A 250 -5.50 -3.55 -3.08
N THR A 251 -6.63 -4.10 -3.49
CA THR A 251 -7.45 -5.02 -2.68
C THR A 251 -7.78 -6.30 -3.44
N THR A 252 -7.67 -7.42 -2.75
CA THR A 252 -8.14 -8.75 -3.19
C THR A 252 -9.36 -9.24 -2.42
N ALA A 253 -9.77 -8.52 -1.37
CA ALA A 253 -10.90 -8.90 -0.52
C ALA A 253 -12.26 -8.38 -1.01
N VAL A 254 -12.28 -7.17 -1.58
CA VAL A 254 -13.51 -6.52 -2.08
C VAL A 254 -13.39 -6.14 -3.55
N GLY A 255 -14.50 -6.26 -4.27
CA GLY A 255 -14.61 -5.89 -5.69
C GLY A 255 -15.22 -4.50 -5.91
N ILE A 256 -15.46 -4.17 -7.19
CA ILE A 256 -15.89 -2.83 -7.61
C ILE A 256 -17.24 -2.38 -7.02
N GLU A 257 -18.19 -3.29 -6.80
CA GLU A 257 -19.52 -2.94 -6.25
C GLU A 257 -19.41 -2.30 -4.85
N VAL A 258 -18.50 -2.80 -4.01
CA VAL A 258 -18.29 -2.24 -2.67
C VAL A 258 -17.77 -0.80 -2.74
N PHE A 259 -16.91 -0.50 -3.71
CA PHE A 259 -16.44 0.86 -3.96
C PHE A 259 -17.50 1.76 -4.61
N ARG A 260 -18.41 1.20 -5.42
CA ARG A 260 -19.58 1.93 -5.95
C ARG A 260 -20.50 2.37 -4.82
N ASP A 261 -20.85 1.43 -3.93
CA ASP A 261 -21.67 1.71 -2.75
C ASP A 261 -21.00 2.76 -1.84
N PHE A 262 -19.70 2.61 -1.56
CA PHE A 262 -18.96 3.59 -0.77
C PHE A 262 -18.90 4.98 -1.43
N ALA A 263 -18.72 5.05 -2.74
CA ALA A 263 -18.72 6.31 -3.50
C ALA A 263 -20.09 7.01 -3.39
N GLU A 264 -21.19 6.26 -3.51
CA GLU A 264 -22.54 6.78 -3.35
C GLU A 264 -22.78 7.29 -1.92
N MET A 265 -22.46 6.47 -0.90
CA MET A 265 -22.62 6.84 0.51
C MET A 265 -21.80 8.08 0.90
N SER A 266 -20.61 8.23 0.32
CA SER A 266 -19.72 9.36 0.59
C SER A 266 -19.98 10.59 -0.29
N GLY A 267 -20.83 10.48 -1.31
CA GLY A 267 -21.05 11.52 -2.31
C GLY A 267 -19.80 11.83 -3.16
N THR A 268 -18.92 10.85 -3.34
CA THR A 268 -17.64 11.00 -4.05
C THR A 268 -17.76 10.52 -5.49
N GLU A 269 -17.16 11.24 -6.43
CA GLU A 269 -17.06 10.74 -7.80
C GLU A 269 -16.23 9.45 -7.85
N LEU A 270 -16.80 8.41 -8.48
CA LEU A 270 -16.07 7.21 -8.86
C LEU A 270 -16.06 7.10 -10.39
N LEU A 271 -14.87 6.99 -10.96
CA LEU A 271 -14.66 6.56 -12.34
C LEU A 271 -14.14 5.13 -12.33
N VAL A 272 -14.73 4.28 -13.17
CA VAL A 272 -14.41 2.85 -13.22
C VAL A 272 -13.78 2.53 -14.58
N ILE A 273 -12.68 1.80 -14.54
CA ILE A 273 -12.01 1.22 -15.71
C ILE A 273 -12.12 -0.30 -15.58
N ASP A 274 -12.87 -0.91 -16.47
CA ASP A 274 -13.16 -2.35 -16.51
C ASP A 274 -13.22 -2.88 -17.95
N GLN A 275 -13.60 -4.15 -18.11
CA GLN A 275 -13.69 -4.83 -19.41
C GLN A 275 -14.56 -4.11 -20.46
N SER A 276 -15.51 -3.26 -20.05
CA SER A 276 -16.43 -2.56 -20.95
C SER A 276 -15.97 -1.15 -21.32
N THR A 277 -14.87 -0.68 -20.74
CA THR A 277 -14.40 0.70 -20.88
C THR A 277 -13.80 0.94 -22.25
N ASP A 278 -14.21 2.04 -22.90
CA ASP A 278 -13.54 2.59 -24.07
C ASP A 278 -13.04 4.02 -23.80
N VAL A 279 -11.93 4.40 -24.44
CA VAL A 279 -11.27 5.70 -24.19
C VAL A 279 -12.17 6.90 -24.43
N ARG A 280 -13.02 6.85 -25.47
CA ARG A 280 -13.86 8.00 -25.84
C ARG A 280 -15.00 8.16 -24.85
N GLY A 281 -15.72 7.07 -24.57
CA GLY A 281 -16.81 7.02 -23.61
C GLY A 281 -16.35 7.44 -22.22
N PHE A 282 -15.20 6.94 -21.76
CA PHE A 282 -14.61 7.33 -20.48
C PHE A 282 -14.28 8.83 -20.43
N ALA A 283 -13.67 9.38 -21.49
CA ALA A 283 -13.36 10.81 -21.55
C ALA A 283 -14.63 11.69 -21.57
N ASP A 284 -15.71 11.24 -22.22
CA ASP A 284 -17.02 11.89 -22.16
C ASP A 284 -17.61 11.86 -20.74
N GLN A 285 -17.54 10.70 -20.06
CA GLN A 285 -17.99 10.56 -18.67
C GLN A 285 -17.24 11.51 -17.73
N VAL A 286 -15.91 11.64 -17.87
CA VAL A 286 -15.11 12.62 -17.10
C VAL A 286 -15.64 14.05 -17.28
N ARG A 287 -16.01 14.44 -18.50
CA ARG A 287 -16.56 15.78 -18.79
C ARG A 287 -17.95 15.98 -18.20
N TRP A 288 -18.83 14.98 -18.34
CA TRP A 288 -20.19 15.05 -17.80
C TRP A 288 -20.20 15.08 -16.28
N ASN A 289 -19.41 14.24 -15.64
CA ASN A 289 -19.25 14.21 -14.19
C ASN A 289 -18.71 15.54 -13.66
N GLN A 290 -17.74 16.16 -14.35
CA GLN A 290 -17.23 17.48 -13.96
C GLN A 290 -18.34 18.53 -13.86
N ALA A 291 -19.32 18.50 -14.79
CA ALA A 291 -20.48 19.38 -14.71
C ALA A 291 -21.42 18.99 -13.56
N TYR A 292 -21.75 17.71 -13.43
CA TYR A 292 -22.64 17.19 -12.39
C TYR A 292 -22.13 17.51 -10.97
N TYR A 293 -20.91 17.10 -10.63
CA TYR A 293 -20.37 17.27 -9.27
C TYR A 293 -20.12 18.73 -8.90
N ARG A 294 -20.01 19.63 -9.89
CA ARG A 294 -19.97 21.07 -9.64
C ARG A 294 -21.35 21.62 -9.28
N LEU A 295 -22.41 21.14 -9.94
CA LEU A 295 -23.79 21.56 -9.70
C LEU A 295 -24.37 20.94 -8.42
N ALA A 296 -24.08 19.67 -8.17
CA ALA A 296 -24.62 18.91 -7.04
C ALA A 296 -24.24 19.48 -5.66
N ARG A 297 -23.18 20.29 -5.56
CA ARG A 297 -22.80 20.97 -4.31
C ARG A 297 -23.78 22.03 -3.84
N GLY A 298 -24.60 22.52 -4.76
CA GLY A 298 -25.64 23.52 -4.48
C GLY A 298 -27.03 22.92 -4.31
N LEU A 299 -27.18 21.60 -4.44
CA LEU A 299 -28.41 20.84 -4.21
C LEU A 299 -28.44 20.31 -2.77
#